data_AF-A0A2S9F526-F1
#
_entry.id   AF-A0A2S9F526-F1
#
_cell.length_a   1.000
_cell.length_b   1.000
_cell.length_c   1.000
_cell.angle_alpha   90.00
_cell.angle_beta   90.00
_cell.angle_gamma   90.00
#
_symmetry.space_group_name_H-M   'P 1'
#
loop_
_entity.id
_entity.type
_entity.pdbx_description
1 polymer ?
#
loop_
_entity_poly.entity_id
_entity_poly.type
_entity_poly.pdbx_seq_one_letter_code
_entity_poly.pdbx_strand_id
1 'polypeptide(L)'
;FGMPDAKAWIAYGASPRASLGIIAASRALALVRGRDYVIPQDVVEVIPDVLRHRLVLTYDALADEVSAETVVNRILQTVALPQVNAIPQQGHSVPPVVPAAAAAAGR
;
A
#
# COMPACT_ATOMS: atom_id res chain seq x y z
N PHE A 1 -0.88 8.03 -19.65
CA PHE A 1 -0.43 7.11 -18.58
C PHE A 1 0.47 6.09 -19.23
N GLY A 2 1.69 5.85 -18.73
CA GLY A 2 2.78 5.15 -19.42
C GLY A 2 2.59 3.65 -19.76
N MET A 3 1.34 3.18 -19.90
CA MET A 3 0.96 1.79 -20.19
C MET A 3 -0.16 1.76 -21.24
N PRO A 4 0.14 1.89 -22.55
CA PRO A 4 -0.88 1.91 -23.61
C PRO A 4 -1.66 0.59 -23.74
N ASP A 5 -1.04 -0.52 -23.33
CA ASP A 5 -1.55 -1.88 -23.25
C ASP A 5 -2.50 -2.14 -22.08
N ALA A 6 -2.65 -1.21 -21.13
CA ALA A 6 -3.47 -1.42 -19.94
C ALA A 6 -4.93 -1.81 -20.26
N LYS A 7 -5.52 -1.23 -21.31
CA LYS A 7 -6.89 -1.54 -21.74
C LYS A 7 -7.01 -2.95 -22.33
N ALA A 8 -5.95 -3.44 -22.97
CA ALA A 8 -5.93 -4.79 -23.52
C ALA A 8 -5.84 -5.84 -22.41
N TRP A 9 -5.22 -5.52 -21.27
CA TRP A 9 -5.00 -6.48 -20.19
C TRP A 9 -5.98 -6.44 -19.03
N ILE A 10 -6.56 -5.27 -18.71
CA ILE A 10 -7.40 -5.10 -17.52
C ILE A 10 -8.87 -4.92 -17.93
N ALA A 11 -9.70 -5.89 -17.56
CA ALA A 11 -11.16 -5.79 -17.71
C ALA A 11 -11.77 -4.91 -16.60
N TYR A 12 -11.35 -5.13 -15.35
CA TYR A 12 -11.75 -4.31 -14.20
C TYR A 12 -10.56 -4.03 -13.29
N GLY A 13 -10.37 -2.76 -12.97
CA GLY A 13 -9.32 -2.30 -12.07
C GLY A 13 -9.63 -2.53 -10.60
N ALA A 14 -8.70 -2.11 -9.75
CA ALA A 14 -8.83 -2.26 -8.31
C ALA A 14 -9.90 -1.32 -7.73
N SER A 15 -10.77 -1.85 -6.85
CA SER A 15 -11.79 -1.06 -6.15
C SER A 15 -11.19 -0.09 -5.11
N PRO A 16 -11.97 0.88 -4.58
CA PRO A 16 -11.54 1.73 -3.46
C PRO A 16 -11.08 0.97 -2.21
N ARG A 17 -11.49 -0.30 -2.04
CA ARG A 17 -10.99 -1.13 -0.93
C ARG A 17 -9.51 -1.49 -1.06
N ALA A 18 -8.97 -1.47 -2.27
CA ALA A 18 -7.55 -1.74 -2.50
C ALA A 18 -6.67 -0.64 -1.89
N SER A 19 -7.03 0.63 -2.05
CA SER A 19 -6.26 1.73 -1.44
C SER A 19 -6.30 1.67 0.09
N LEU A 20 -7.46 1.35 0.69
CA LEU A 20 -7.56 1.12 2.13
C LEU A 20 -6.64 -0.02 2.60
N GLY A 21 -6.62 -1.13 1.85
CA GLY A 21 -5.72 -2.26 2.12
C GLY A 21 -4.25 -1.88 2.04
N ILE A 22 -3.85 -1.14 1.00
CA ILE A 22 -2.47 -0.64 0.83
C ILE A 22 -2.07 0.26 2.01
N ILE A 23 -2.92 1.21 2.41
CA ILE A 23 -2.63 2.12 3.53
C ILE A 23 -2.47 1.34 4.84
N ALA A 24 -3.39 0.42 5.13
CA ALA A 24 -3.33 -0.38 6.35
C ALA A 24 -2.06 -1.26 6.40
N ALA A 25 -1.74 -1.93 5.30
CA ALA A 25 -0.55 -2.77 5.18
C ALA A 25 0.74 -1.95 5.28
N SER A 26 0.80 -0.78 4.64
CA SER A 26 1.98 0.11 4.70
C SER A 26 2.25 0.60 6.12
N ARG A 27 1.21 0.97 6.87
CA ARG A 27 1.34 1.37 8.29
C ARG A 27 1.79 0.21 9.18
N ALA A 28 1.24 -0.98 8.95
CA ALA A 28 1.65 -2.18 9.68
C ALA A 28 3.13 -2.50 9.40
N LEU A 29 3.56 -2.43 8.13
CA LEU A 29 4.95 -2.67 7.74
C LEU A 29 5.91 -1.64 8.36
N ALA A 30 5.55 -0.37 8.35
CA ALA A 30 6.32 0.69 9.02
C ALA A 30 6.48 0.44 10.53
N LEU A 31 5.38 0.07 11.21
CA LEU A 31 5.37 -0.27 12.64
C LEU A 31 6.26 -1.48 12.95
N VAL A 32 6.14 -2.56 12.17
CA VAL A 32 6.98 -3.76 12.33
C VAL A 32 8.47 -3.42 12.15
N ARG A 33 8.79 -2.42 11.32
CA ARG A 33 10.15 -1.89 11.10
C ARG A 33 10.58 -0.84 12.13
N GLY A 34 9.80 -0.60 13.17
CA GLY A 34 10.12 0.35 14.24
C GLY A 34 9.99 1.83 13.87
N ARG A 35 9.26 2.15 12.78
CA ARG A 35 8.98 3.53 12.36
C ARG A 35 7.53 3.89 12.70
N ASP A 36 7.32 5.13 13.11
CA ASP A 36 6.01 5.72 13.37
C ASP A 36 5.42 6.43 12.14
N TYR A 37 6.17 6.51 11.04
CA TYR A 37 5.75 7.05 9.75
C TYR A 37 5.98 6.07 8.60
N VAL A 38 5.14 6.21 7.56
CA VAL A 38 5.23 5.42 6.31
C VAL A 38 6.16 6.13 5.33
N ILE A 39 7.04 5.36 4.69
CA ILE A 39 7.86 5.84 3.56
C ILE A 39 7.35 5.29 2.23
N PRO A 40 7.68 5.90 1.08
CA PRO A 40 7.26 5.41 -0.24
C PRO A 40 7.58 3.94 -0.49
N GLN A 41 8.73 3.46 0.03
CA GLN A 41 9.16 2.08 -0.09
C GLN A 41 8.15 1.09 0.53
N ASP A 42 7.56 1.44 1.69
CA ASP A 42 6.60 0.57 2.37
C ASP A 42 5.32 0.42 1.54
N VAL A 43 4.91 1.47 0.81
CA VAL A 43 3.75 1.44 -0.08
C VAL A 43 4.02 0.54 -1.28
N VAL A 44 5.18 0.69 -1.92
CA VAL A 44 5.56 -0.11 -3.09
C VAL A 44 5.64 -1.59 -2.75
N GLU A 45 6.18 -1.92 -1.58
CA GLU A 45 6.39 -3.31 -1.15
C GLU A 45 5.07 -4.06 -0.91
N VAL A 46 4.03 -3.40 -0.40
CA VAL A 46 2.74 -4.05 -0.12
C VAL A 46 1.78 -4.08 -1.32
N ILE A 47 2.03 -3.28 -2.36
CA ILE A 47 1.16 -3.20 -3.54
C ILE A 47 0.93 -4.57 -4.20
N PRO A 48 1.96 -5.41 -4.47
CA PRO A 48 1.76 -6.72 -5.07
C PRO A 48 0.85 -7.63 -4.25
N ASP A 49 0.97 -7.62 -2.93
CA ASP A 49 0.16 -8.46 -2.03
C ASP A 49 -1.31 -8.03 -2.04
N VAL A 50 -1.57 -6.72 -2.17
CA VAL A 50 -2.95 -6.21 -2.18
C VAL A 50 -3.59 -6.33 -3.57
N LEU A 51 -2.88 -6.04 -4.65
CA LEU A 51 -3.45 -5.91 -5.99
C LEU A 51 -3.58 -7.23 -6.76
N ARG A 52 -2.70 -8.21 -6.54
CA ARG A 52 -2.65 -9.44 -7.37
C ARG A 52 -3.98 -10.20 -7.45
N HIS A 53 -4.78 -10.16 -6.38
CA HIS A 53 -6.07 -10.84 -6.29
C HIS A 53 -7.27 -9.89 -6.47
N ARG A 54 -7.03 -8.65 -6.87
CA ARG A 54 -8.05 -7.60 -6.97
C ARG A 54 -8.21 -7.02 -8.38
N LEU A 55 -7.42 -7.51 -9.33
CA LEU A 55 -7.54 -7.16 -10.74
C LEU A 55 -8.29 -8.26 -11.47
N VAL A 56 -9.19 -7.86 -12.37
CA VAL A 56 -9.82 -8.78 -13.32
C VAL A 56 -9.17 -8.56 -14.67
N LEU A 57 -8.56 -9.61 -15.20
CA LEU A 57 -7.91 -9.58 -16.51
C LEU A 57 -8.92 -9.82 -17.63
N THR A 58 -8.60 -9.32 -18.82
CA THR A 58 -9.38 -9.61 -20.04
C THR A 58 -9.16 -11.06 -20.48
N TYR A 59 -10.08 -11.57 -21.31
CA TYR A 59 -9.92 -12.90 -21.91
C TYR A 59 -8.64 -12.99 -22.76
N ASP A 60 -8.36 -11.95 -23.56
CA ASP A 60 -7.17 -11.90 -24.42
C ASP A 60 -5.88 -11.98 -23.60
N ALA A 61 -5.81 -11.26 -22.46
CA ALA A 61 -4.65 -11.35 -21.58
C ALA A 61 -4.47 -12.73 -20.93
N LEU A 62 -5.57 -13.41 -20.58
CA LEU A 62 -5.51 -14.78 -20.08
C LEU A 62 -5.06 -15.75 -21.18
N ALA A 63 -5.50 -15.54 -22.43
CA ALA A 63 -5.07 -16.33 -23.59
C ALA A 63 -3.59 -16.12 -23.91
N ASP A 64 -3.07 -14.90 -23.70
CA ASP A 64 -1.65 -14.54 -23.84
C ASP A 64 -0.81 -14.90 -22.60
N GLU A 65 -1.37 -15.66 -21.64
CA GLU A 65 -0.72 -16.07 -20.39
C GLU A 65 -0.19 -14.91 -19.52
N VAL A 66 -0.79 -13.72 -19.63
CA VAL A 66 -0.45 -12.57 -18.80
C VAL A 66 -0.99 -12.76 -17.39
N SER A 67 -0.08 -12.80 -16.42
CA SER A 67 -0.46 -12.91 -15.00
C SER A 67 -0.81 -11.56 -14.37
N ALA A 68 -1.62 -11.57 -13.31
CA ALA A 68 -1.90 -10.35 -12.53
C ALA A 68 -0.63 -9.75 -11.93
N GLU A 69 0.37 -10.57 -11.59
CA GLU A 69 1.69 -10.12 -11.13
C GLU A 69 2.41 -9.34 -12.22
N THR A 70 2.42 -9.85 -13.46
CA THR A 70 2.99 -9.15 -14.63
C THR A 70 2.36 -7.77 -14.80
N VAL A 71 1.04 -7.68 -14.70
CA VAL A 71 0.31 -6.40 -14.80
C VAL A 71 0.70 -5.45 -13.68
N VAL A 72 0.72 -5.91 -12.43
CA VAL A 72 1.07 -5.06 -11.27
C VAL A 72 2.50 -4.54 -11.37
N ASN A 73 3.46 -5.39 -11.73
CA ASN A 73 4.85 -5.00 -11.90
C ASN A 73 5.00 -3.95 -13.00
N ARG A 74 4.26 -4.10 -14.11
CA ARG A 74 4.25 -3.10 -15.18
C ARG A 74 3.65 -1.78 -14.73
N ILE A 75 2.54 -1.80 -13.98
CA ILE A 75 1.95 -0.59 -13.40
C ILE A 75 2.98 0.14 -12.53
N LEU A 76 3.66 -0.58 -11.63
CA LEU A 76 4.69 -0.01 -10.75
C LEU A 76 5.84 0.66 -11.50
N GLN A 77 6.24 0.14 -12.67
CA GLN A 77 7.28 0.73 -13.51
C GLN A 77 6.84 2.05 -14.18
N THR A 78 5.53 2.30 -14.31
CA THR A 78 5.00 3.49 -15.00
C THR A 78 4.69 4.65 -14.07
N VAL A 79 4.66 4.40 -12.76
CA VAL A 79 4.38 5.42 -11.75
C VAL A 79 5.69 5.83 -11.09
N ALA A 80 6.05 7.11 -11.23
CA ALA A 80 7.22 7.66 -10.54
C ALA A 80 7.01 7.64 -9.02
N LEU A 81 8.05 7.26 -8.28
CA LEU A 81 7.99 7.27 -6.82
C LEU A 81 7.84 8.71 -6.29
N PRO A 82 6.98 8.93 -5.29
CA PRO A 82 6.85 10.24 -4.67
C PRO A 82 8.17 10.63 -4.02
N GLN A 83 8.65 11.82 -4.37
CA GLN A 83 9.84 12.42 -3.77
C GLN A 83 9.44 13.01 -2.42
N VAL A 84 9.97 12.45 -1.33
CA VAL A 84 9.75 13.00 0.01
C VAL A 84 10.82 14.04 0.27
N ASN A 85 10.48 15.31 0.06
CA ASN A 85 11.25 16.40 0.64
C ASN A 85 10.96 16.40 2.14
N ALA A 86 11.88 15.86 2.94
CA ALA A 86 11.77 15.88 4.38
C ALA A 86 11.85 17.35 4.85
N ILE A 87 10.70 17.99 5.03
CA ILE A 87 10.58 19.13 5.95
C ILE A 87 10.66 18.49 7.34
N PRO A 88 11.70 18.74 8.15
CA PRO A 88 11.77 18.19 9.48
C PRO A 88 10.50 18.58 10.23
N GLN A 89 9.61 17.62 10.49
CA GLN A 89 8.47 17.83 11.37
C GLN A 89 9.07 17.99 12.76
N GLN A 90 9.26 19.24 13.19
CA GLN A 90 9.74 19.57 14.53
C GLN A 90 8.76 18.96 15.55
N GLY A 91 9.16 17.83 16.14
CA GLY A 91 8.66 17.28 17.40
C GLY A 91 7.14 17.14 17.57
N HIS A 92 6.51 16.17 16.90
CA HIS A 92 5.34 15.52 17.51
C HIS A 92 5.85 14.34 18.34
N SER A 93 6.23 14.59 19.59
CA SER A 93 6.33 13.51 20.56
C SER A 93 4.91 13.01 20.81
N VAL A 94 4.57 11.82 20.29
CA VAL A 94 3.38 11.12 20.78
C VAL A 94 3.68 10.83 22.25
N PRO A 95 2.94 11.41 23.22
CA PRO A 95 3.19 11.11 24.62
C PRO A 95 3.02 9.60 24.81
N PRO A 96 3.90 8.94 25.60
CA PRO A 96 3.75 7.52 25.86
C PRO A 96 2.34 7.28 26.40
N VAL A 97 1.58 6.39 25.74
CA VAL A 97 0.28 5.98 26.27
C VAL A 97 0.58 5.22 27.56
N VAL A 98 0.39 5.87 28.70
CA VAL A 98 0.42 5.20 29.99
C VAL A 98 -0.78 4.24 30.01
N PRO A 99 -0.57 2.92 30.14
CA PRO A 99 -1.69 2.02 30.35
C PRO A 99 -2.39 2.45 31.64
N ALA A 100 -3.73 2.53 31.61
CA ALA A 100 -4.54 2.89 32.76
C ALA A 100 -4.33 1.86 33.88
N ALA A 101 -3.37 2.11 34.77
CA ALA A 101 -3.13 1.32 35.96
C ALA A 101 -4.03 1.83 37.10
N ALA A 102 -4.85 0.92 37.61
CA ALA A 102 -5.42 0.89 38.97
C ALA A 102 -6.35 2.05 39.41
N ALA A 103 -7.57 2.07 38.89
CA ALA A 103 -8.72 2.64 39.62
C ALA A 103 -9.50 1.51 40.31
N ALA A 104 -8.92 0.90 41.35
CA ALA A 104 -9.62 -0.03 42.23
C ALA A 104 -8.93 -0.12 43.60
N ALA A 105 -9.00 0.97 44.38
CA ALA A 105 -8.81 0.93 45.82
C ALA A 105 -9.71 1.98 46.47
N GLY A 106 -10.69 1.52 47.26
CA GLY A 106 -11.46 2.39 48.16
C GLY A 106 -12.95 2.10 48.28
N ARG A 107 -13.30 0.98 48.92
CA ARG A 107 -14.26 0.92 50.03
C ARG A 107 -13.87 -0.20 50.97
#